data_AF-A0AAP0DYT3-F1
#
_entry.id   AF-A0AAP0DYT3-F1
#
_cell.length_a   1.000
_cell.length_b   1.000
_cell.length_c   1.000
_cell.angle_alpha   90.00
_cell.angle_beta   90.00
_cell.angle_gamma   90.00
#
_symmetry.space_group_name_H-M   'P 1'
#
loop_
_entity.id
_entity.type
_entity.pdbx_description
1 polymer ?
#
loop_
_entity_poly.entity_id
_entity_poly.type
_entity_poly.pdbx_seq_one_letter_code
_entity_poly.pdbx_strand_id
1 'polypeptide(L)'
;MHIHISMHTSPRNSSPSHLVSCVAKEFDSERNDPNEESILSTTQSQFLLVQMDSQPEPVSYICGDCGMENTLKPGDVIQCRECGYRILYKKRTRRIVQYEAR
;
A
#
# COMPACT_ATOMS: atom_id res chain seq x y z
N MET A 1 -24.63 -40.97 36.23
CA MET A 1 -23.71 -40.17 35.41
C MET A 1 -24.55 -39.09 34.73
N HIS A 2 -24.48 -37.85 35.20
CA HIS A 2 -25.23 -36.73 34.61
C HIS A 2 -24.24 -35.64 34.23
N ILE A 3 -24.20 -35.33 32.95
CA ILE A 3 -23.31 -34.35 32.33
C ILE A 3 -24.08 -33.03 32.29
N HIS A 4 -23.56 -32.01 32.97
CA HIS A 4 -24.09 -30.64 32.83
C HIS A 4 -23.38 -29.94 31.66
N ILE A 5 -24.12 -29.65 30.60
CA ILE A 5 -23.69 -28.75 29.51
C ILE A 5 -24.43 -27.42 29.71
N SER A 6 -23.70 -26.38 30.10
CA SER A 6 -24.23 -25.04 30.29
C SER A 6 -24.25 -24.29 28.95
N MET A 7 -25.40 -24.25 28.28
CA MET A 7 -25.62 -23.33 27.15
C MET A 7 -26.20 -22.01 27.68
N HIS A 8 -25.38 -20.96 27.72
CA HIS A 8 -25.86 -19.60 27.91
C HIS A 8 -26.27 -19.01 26.55
N THR A 9 -27.57 -18.98 26.31
CA THR A 9 -28.20 -18.17 25.26
C THR A 9 -29.00 -17.05 25.91
N SER A 10 -28.81 -15.81 25.45
CA SER A 10 -29.74 -14.67 25.64
C SER A 10 -29.24 -13.45 24.83
N PRO A 11 -30.07 -12.44 24.50
CA PRO A 11 -31.10 -12.50 23.46
C PRO A 11 -31.01 -11.30 22.49
N ARG A 12 -31.82 -11.33 21.41
CA ARG A 12 -32.07 -10.21 20.49
C ARG A 12 -33.07 -9.21 21.10
N ASN A 13 -32.84 -7.90 20.97
CA ASN A 13 -33.78 -6.88 20.43
C ASN A 13 -33.21 -5.43 20.58
N SER A 14 -33.06 -4.65 19.49
CA SER A 14 -33.91 -3.49 19.06
C SER A 14 -33.60 -2.18 19.83
N SER A 15 -33.24 -0.99 19.30
CA SER A 15 -33.37 -0.30 17.99
C SER A 15 -32.43 0.97 17.98
N PRO A 16 -32.43 1.85 16.95
CA PRO A 16 -31.29 2.71 16.54
C PRO A 16 -31.31 4.16 17.06
N SER A 17 -30.14 4.77 17.23
CA SER A 17 -29.90 6.21 17.03
C SER A 17 -28.41 6.55 17.24
N HIS A 18 -27.74 7.00 16.17
CA HIS A 18 -26.58 7.90 16.12
C HIS A 18 -25.30 7.56 16.91
N LEU A 19 -24.17 7.82 16.25
CA LEU A 19 -22.79 7.90 16.76
C LEU A 19 -22.00 6.58 16.77
N VAL A 20 -21.76 6.04 15.56
CA VAL A 20 -20.51 5.33 15.31
C VAL A 20 -19.39 6.37 15.33
N SER A 21 -18.64 6.39 16.43
CA SER A 21 -17.48 7.26 16.59
C SER A 21 -16.35 6.73 15.69
N CYS A 22 -16.17 7.37 14.55
CA CYS A 22 -14.96 7.27 13.74
C CYS A 22 -13.78 7.73 14.60
N VAL A 23 -12.98 6.79 15.12
CA VAL A 23 -11.66 7.12 15.64
C VAL A 23 -10.77 7.35 14.42
N ALA A 24 -10.78 8.60 13.94
CA ALA A 24 -9.72 9.14 13.11
C ALA A 24 -8.41 8.99 13.90
N LYS A 25 -7.47 8.21 13.38
CA LYS A 25 -6.07 8.34 13.79
C LYS A 25 -5.50 9.49 12.98
N GLU A 26 -5.03 10.51 13.70
CA GLU A 26 -4.45 11.70 13.13
C GLU A 26 -3.39 11.38 12.07
N PHE A 27 -3.59 11.96 10.90
CA PHE A 27 -2.63 12.05 9.81
C PHE A 27 -1.62 13.12 10.23
N ASP A 28 -0.38 12.71 10.46
CA ASP A 28 0.67 13.60 10.95
C ASP A 28 0.87 14.80 10.02
N SER A 29 0.97 15.94 10.68
CA SER A 29 0.99 17.29 10.14
C SER A 29 2.31 17.58 9.41
N GLU A 30 2.33 17.49 8.08
CA GLU A 30 3.37 18.15 7.27
C GLU A 30 3.12 19.67 7.24
N ARG A 31 3.90 20.37 8.05
CA ARG A 31 4.11 21.82 7.99
C ARG A 31 4.94 22.12 6.75
N ASN A 32 4.40 22.87 5.79
CA ASN A 32 5.22 23.62 4.83
C ASN A 32 4.58 24.98 4.54
N ASP A 33 5.45 25.98 4.59
CA ASP A 33 5.24 27.43 4.60
C ASP A 33 4.73 28.00 3.25
N PRO A 34 4.18 29.24 3.24
CA PRO A 34 3.42 29.78 2.12
C PRO A 34 4.32 30.38 1.03
N ASN A 35 4.34 29.76 -0.16
CA ASN A 35 4.71 30.41 -1.42
C ASN A 35 4.10 29.74 -2.66
N GLU A 36 2.81 29.38 -2.62
CA GLU A 36 2.13 28.70 -3.73
C GLU A 36 1.54 29.67 -4.78
N GLU A 37 2.26 30.72 -5.18
CA GLU A 37 1.76 31.70 -6.17
C GLU A 37 2.79 32.12 -7.24
N SER A 38 3.68 31.24 -7.71
CA SER A 38 4.57 31.61 -8.84
C SER A 38 5.22 30.48 -9.65
N ILE A 39 4.60 29.31 -9.83
CA ILE A 39 5.19 28.23 -10.64
C ILE A 39 4.29 27.64 -11.75
N LEU A 40 3.18 28.31 -12.09
CA LEU A 40 2.30 27.87 -13.19
C LEU A 40 2.63 28.45 -14.58
N SER A 41 3.75 29.17 -14.75
CA SER A 41 4.08 29.79 -16.06
C SER A 41 5.35 29.27 -16.74
N THR A 42 6.15 28.41 -16.12
CA THR A 42 7.39 27.88 -16.73
C THR A 42 7.27 26.43 -17.21
N THR A 43 6.20 25.72 -16.85
CA THR A 43 6.04 24.28 -17.11
C THR A 43 5.62 23.91 -18.54
N GLN A 44 5.30 24.88 -19.42
CA GLN A 44 4.93 24.55 -20.81
C GLN A 44 6.13 24.26 -21.72
N SER A 45 7.34 24.74 -21.39
CA SER A 45 8.49 24.62 -22.30
C SER A 45 9.48 23.51 -21.93
N GLN A 46 9.35 22.90 -20.76
CA GLN A 46 10.32 21.91 -20.27
C GLN A 46 9.89 20.45 -20.48
N PHE A 47 8.72 20.22 -21.11
CA PHE A 47 8.19 18.88 -21.38
C PHE A 47 8.86 18.16 -22.56
N LEU A 48 9.62 18.85 -23.41
CA LEU A 48 10.10 18.31 -24.69
C LEU A 48 11.56 17.83 -24.71
N LEU A 49 12.14 17.37 -23.59
CA LEU A 49 13.37 16.58 -23.63
C LEU A 49 13.40 15.51 -22.52
N VAL A 50 12.41 14.61 -22.48
CA VAL A 50 12.61 13.34 -21.74
C VAL A 50 13.39 12.41 -22.66
N GLN A 51 14.69 12.37 -22.38
CA GLN A 51 15.70 11.62 -23.12
C GLN A 51 15.38 10.12 -23.15
N MET A 52 15.56 9.54 -24.34
CA MET A 52 15.61 8.09 -24.59
C MET A 52 16.89 7.52 -23.98
N ASP A 53 16.86 7.28 -22.67
CA ASP A 53 17.69 6.27 -22.02
C ASP A 53 16.84 5.64 -20.91
N SER A 54 16.03 4.65 -21.28
CA SER A 54 15.21 3.93 -20.32
C SER A 54 16.10 2.95 -19.54
N GLN A 55 16.92 3.46 -18.62
CA GLN A 55 17.51 2.56 -17.64
C GLN A 55 16.36 1.87 -16.89
N PRO A 56 16.34 0.53 -16.84
CA PRO A 56 15.29 -0.18 -16.14
C PRO A 56 15.33 0.21 -14.67
N GLU A 57 14.28 0.90 -14.21
CA GLU A 57 14.12 1.27 -12.82
C GLU A 57 14.23 0.00 -11.94
N PRO A 58 15.01 0.03 -10.85
CA PRO A 58 15.24 -1.17 -10.03
C PRO A 58 13.91 -1.72 -9.51
N VAL A 59 13.65 -2.99 -9.84
CA VAL A 59 12.41 -3.69 -9.43
C VAL A 59 12.57 -4.20 -8.01
N SER A 60 11.66 -3.80 -7.13
CA SER A 60 11.57 -4.36 -5.79
C SER A 60 10.57 -5.52 -5.73
N TYR A 61 10.91 -6.49 -4.87
CA TYR A 61 10.14 -7.71 -4.66
C TYR A 61 9.66 -7.77 -3.22
N ILE A 62 8.56 -8.47 -2.97
CA ILE A 62 7.96 -8.66 -1.65
C ILE A 62 7.96 -10.16 -1.34
N CYS A 63 8.47 -10.56 -0.17
CA CYS A 63 8.45 -11.95 0.25
C CYS A 63 7.02 -12.45 0.50
N GLY A 64 6.71 -13.67 0.08
CA GLY A 64 5.38 -14.24 0.31
C GLY A 64 5.05 -14.62 1.75
N ASP A 65 6.06 -14.74 2.62
CA ASP A 65 5.88 -15.18 4.02
C ASP A 65 6.02 -14.02 5.01
N CYS A 66 7.17 -13.34 5.03
CA CYS A 66 7.39 -12.20 5.93
C CYS A 66 6.86 -10.86 5.40
N GLY A 67 6.45 -10.78 4.13
CA GLY A 67 5.94 -9.54 3.53
C GLY A 67 6.99 -8.43 3.36
N MET A 68 8.27 -8.72 3.63
CA MET A 68 9.33 -7.73 3.60
C MET A 68 9.86 -7.49 2.19
N GLU A 69 10.29 -6.25 1.94
CA GLU A 69 10.76 -5.80 0.64
C GLU A 69 12.23 -6.22 0.42
N ASN A 70 12.49 -6.84 -0.72
CA ASN A 70 13.81 -7.31 -1.11
C ASN A 70 14.19 -6.71 -2.46
N THR A 71 15.42 -6.19 -2.53
CA THR A 71 16.04 -5.71 -3.77
C THR A 71 17.01 -6.77 -4.29
N LEU A 72 16.67 -7.36 -5.44
CA LEU A 72 17.45 -8.40 -6.10
C LEU A 72 17.97 -7.86 -7.44
N LYS A 73 19.24 -8.09 -7.73
CA LYS A 73 19.83 -7.80 -9.04
C LYS A 73 19.63 -8.97 -10.00
N PRO A 74 19.63 -8.74 -11.32
CA PRO A 74 19.63 -9.84 -12.28
C PRO A 74 20.86 -10.74 -12.05
N GLY A 75 20.63 -12.04 -11.90
CA GLY A 75 21.68 -13.04 -11.61
C GLY A 75 21.83 -13.41 -10.14
N ASP A 76 21.21 -12.69 -9.20
CA ASP A 76 21.21 -13.07 -7.79
C ASP A 76 20.32 -14.31 -7.54
N VAL A 77 20.68 -15.12 -6.54
CA VAL A 77 19.83 -16.23 -6.07
C VAL A 77 18.55 -15.68 -5.46
N ILE A 78 17.41 -16.23 -5.88
CA ILE A 78 16.08 -15.83 -5.39
C ILE A 78 15.90 -16.34 -3.95
N GLN A 79 16.16 -15.46 -2.98
CA GLN A 79 15.99 -15.75 -1.57
C GLN A 79 15.69 -14.46 -0.78
N CYS A 80 14.75 -14.55 0.16
CA CYS A 80 14.51 -13.47 1.12
C CYS A 80 15.67 -13.40 2.12
N ARG A 81 16.17 -12.19 2.38
CA ARG A 81 17.31 -11.93 3.29
C ARG A 81 17.00 -12.17 4.76
N GLU A 82 15.72 -12.15 5.14
CA GLU A 82 15.30 -12.22 6.53
C GLU A 82 14.85 -13.64 6.95
N CYS A 83 13.99 -14.28 6.14
CA CYS A 83 13.43 -15.60 6.48
C CYS A 83 14.01 -16.75 5.63
N GLY A 84 14.79 -16.46 4.58
CA GLY A 84 15.33 -17.48 3.69
C GLY A 84 14.31 -18.13 2.75
N TYR A 85 13.06 -17.67 2.75
CA TYR A 85 12.02 -18.14 1.82
C TYR A 85 12.35 -17.75 0.37
N ARG A 86 11.99 -18.60 -0.59
CA ARG A 86 12.40 -18.47 -2.01
C ARG A 86 11.31 -17.98 -2.95
N ILE A 87 10.10 -17.73 -2.44
CA ILE A 87 9.01 -17.16 -3.24
C ILE A 87 8.89 -15.66 -2.94
N LEU A 88 9.05 -14.85 -3.98
CA LEU A 88 8.92 -13.41 -3.91
C LEU A 88 7.99 -12.93 -5.04
N TYR A 89 7.11 -11.99 -4.71
CA TYR A 89 6.20 -11.33 -5.63
C TYR A 89 6.81 -10.01 -6.10
N LYS A 90 6.54 -9.59 -7.35
CA LYS A 90 6.94 -8.27 -7.82
C LYS A 90 6.07 -7.20 -7.16
N LYS A 91 6.66 -6.12 -6.66
CA LYS A 91 5.91 -5.01 -6.07
C LYS A 91 5.09 -4.28 -7.14
N ARG A 92 3.87 -3.86 -6.79
CA ARG A 92 3.00 -3.06 -7.66
C ARG A 92 3.67 -1.72 -7.98
N THR A 93 3.59 -1.29 -9.23
CA THR A 93 4.05 0.05 -9.63
C THR A 93 3.10 1.13 -9.12
N ARG A 94 3.62 2.31 -8.84
CA ARG A 94 2.79 3.48 -8.48
C ARG A 94 2.10 4.12 -9.69
N ARG A 95 2.39 3.63 -10.89
CA ARG A 95 1.81 4.14 -12.14
C ARG A 95 0.32 3.74 -12.20
N ILE A 96 -0.54 4.71 -12.41
CA ILE A 96 -1.98 4.48 -12.59
C ILE A 96 -2.19 3.75 -13.91
N VAL A 97 -3.00 2.69 -13.88
CA VAL A 97 -3.39 1.94 -15.08
C VAL A 97 -4.89 2.10 -15.27
N GLN A 98 -5.29 2.51 -16.47
CA GLN A 98 -6.70 2.68 -16.85
C GLN A 98 -7.20 1.39 -17.52
N TYR A 99 -8.35 0.91 -17.08
CA TYR A 99 -9.03 -0.24 -17.67
C TYR A 99 -10.45 0.17 -18.09
N GLU A 100 -10.98 -0.48 -19.13
CA GLU A 100 -12.40 -0.37 -19.54
C GLU A 100 -13.20 -1.57 -19.01
N ALA A 101 -14.45 -1.32 -18.60
CA ALA A 101 -15.37 -2.39 -18.20
C ALA A 101 -16.03 -2.97 -19.46
N ARG A 102 -15.78 -4.25 -19.75
CA ARG A 102 -16.41 -5.02 -20.84
C ARG A 102 -17.31 -6.10 -20.25
#